data_AF-M8BEC8-F1
#
_entry.id   AF-M8BEC8-F1
#
_cell.length_a   1.000
_cell.length_b   1.000
_cell.length_c   1.000
_cell.angle_alpha   90.00
_cell.angle_beta   90.00
_cell.angle_gamma   90.00
#
_symmetry.space_group_name_H-M   'P 1'
#
loop_
_entity.id
_entity.type
_entity.pdbx_description
1 polymer ?
#
loop_
_entity_poly.entity_id
_entity_poly.type
_entity_poly.pdbx_seq_one_letter_code
_entity_poly.pdbx_strand_id
1 'polypeptide(L)' 'MGELPPGYRFYPTEEELVRFYLRHKLDGSRRADIERVIPVVDVCSLDPWQLPGTQGRS' A
#
# COMPACT_ATOMS: atom_id res chain seq x y z
N MET A 1 -1.81 17.12 -11.11
CA MET A 1 -1.26 16.41 -9.93
C MET A 1 0.24 16.55 -10.00
N GLY A 2 0.87 17.13 -8.97
CA GLY A 2 2.32 17.32 -8.96
C GLY A 2 3.02 15.97 -8.94
N GLU A 3 3.98 15.80 -9.84
CA GLU A 3 4.88 14.64 -9.85
C GLU A 3 5.65 14.62 -8.52
N LEU A 4 5.66 13.48 -7.84
CA LEU A 4 6.45 13.34 -6.61
C LEU A 4 7.93 13.48 -6.96
N PRO A 5 8.73 14.17 -6.11
CA PRO A 5 10.16 14.28 -6.36
C PRO A 5 10.80 12.90 -6.54
N PRO A 6 11.77 12.77 -7.46
CA PRO A 6 12.52 11.52 -7.61
C PRO A 6 13.13 11.10 -6.27
N GLY A 7 12.93 9.83 -5.89
CA GLY A 7 13.37 9.28 -4.61
C GLY A 7 12.29 9.26 -3.52
N TYR A 8 11.15 9.93 -3.71
CA TYR A 8 10.01 9.77 -2.81
C TYR A 8 9.44 8.35 -2.96
N ARG A 9 9.47 7.60 -1.86
CA ARG A 9 9.03 6.21 -1.81
C ARG A 9 8.09 6.00 -0.63
N PHE A 10 7.29 4.97 -0.74
CA PHE A 10 6.48 4.51 0.37
C PHE A 10 7.37 3.81 1.40
N TYR A 11 7.62 4.48 2.53
CA TYR A 11 8.42 3.95 3.65
C TYR A 11 7.79 4.36 4.99
N PRO A 12 6.59 3.85 5.32
CA PRO A 12 5.90 4.19 6.56
C PRO A 12 6.54 3.53 7.77
N THR A 13 6.39 4.15 8.93
CA THR A 13 6.65 3.54 10.24
C THR A 13 5.56 2.53 10.61
N GLU A 14 5.85 1.64 11.57
CA GLU A 14 4.86 0.69 12.12
C GLU A 14 3.62 1.42 12.66
N GLU A 15 3.84 2.55 13.33
CA GLU A 15 2.77 3.37 13.88
C GLU A 15 1.90 3.99 12.79
N GLU A 16 2.47 4.45 11.68
CA GLU A 16 1.69 4.96 10.54
C GLU A 16 0.91 3.84 9.84
N LEU A 17 1.50 2.66 9.68
CA LEU A 17 0.79 1.49 9.12
C LEU A 17 -0.48 1.17 9.90
N VAL A 18 -0.40 1.17 11.24
CA VAL A 18 -1.54 0.83 12.09
C VAL A 18 -2.49 2.02 12.27
N ARG A 19 -1.98 3.16 12.76
CA ARG A 19 -2.82 4.30 13.16
C ARG A 19 -3.39 5.07 11.98
N PHE A 20 -2.71 5.06 10.84
CA PHE A 20 -3.18 5.73 9.63
C PHE A 20 -3.78 4.74 8.65
N TYR A 21 -2.99 3.87 8.02
CA TYR A 21 -3.45 3.08 6.87
C TYR A 21 -4.50 2.04 7.24
N LEU A 22 -4.22 1.21 8.25
CA LEU A 22 -5.15 0.17 8.67
C LEU A 22 -6.43 0.77 9.27
N ARG A 23 -6.29 1.77 10.14
CA ARG A 23 -7.44 2.44 10.76
C ARG A 23 -8.39 3.04 9.73
N HIS A 24 -7.87 3.81 8.76
CA HIS A 24 -8.72 4.44 7.75
C HIS A 24 -9.34 3.41 6.80
N LYS A 25 -8.63 2.31 6.49
CA LYS A 25 -9.18 1.19 5.71
C LYS A 25 -10.40 0.56 6.39
N LEU A 26 -10.31 0.32 7.70
CA LEU A 26 -11.41 -0.24 8.50
C LEU A 26 -12.58 0.74 8.63
N ASP A 27 -12.29 2.02 8.85
CA ASP A 27 -13.29 3.08 8.97
C ASP A 27 -13.96 3.41 7.62
N GLY A 28 -13.46 2.86 6.50
CA GLY A 28 -13.97 3.10 5.15
C GLY A 28 -13.65 4.50 4.59
N SER A 29 -12.97 5.33 5.37
CA SER A 29 -12.48 6.64 4.96
C SER A 29 -11.23 6.53 4.07
N ARG A 30 -11.05 7.44 3.12
CA ARG A 30 -9.85 7.48 2.24
C ARG A 30 -9.53 6.17 1.51
N ARG A 31 -10.53 5.31 1.26
CA ARG A 31 -10.34 4.01 0.61
C ARG A 31 -9.56 4.11 -0.70
N ALA A 32 -9.97 5.02 -1.60
CA ALA A 32 -9.31 5.16 -2.90
C ALA A 32 -7.81 5.53 -2.78
N ASP A 33 -7.46 6.40 -1.84
CA ASP A 33 -6.07 6.81 -1.62
C ASP A 33 -5.24 5.68 -1.01
N ILE A 34 -5.82 4.95 -0.05
CA ILE A 34 -5.16 3.84 0.64
C ILE A 34 -4.97 2.67 -0.30
N GLU A 35 -6.00 2.26 -1.04
CA GLU A 35 -5.96 1.12 -1.96
C GLU A 35 -5.04 1.37 -3.16
N ARG A 36 -4.83 2.65 -3.53
CA ARG A 36 -3.84 3.04 -4.54
C ARG A 36 -2.41 2.77 -4.10
N VAL A 37 -2.12 2.87 -2.80
CA VAL A 37 -0.77 2.69 -2.24
C VAL A 37 -0.57 1.27 -1.69
N ILE A 38 -1.60 0.70 -1.07
CA ILE A 38 -1.62 -0.66 -0.49
C ILE A 38 -2.81 -1.41 -1.11
N PRO A 39 -2.59 -2.17 -2.21
CA PRO A 39 -3.67 -2.87 -2.90
C PRO A 39 -4.32 -3.95 -2.03
N VAL A 40 -5.62 -4.18 -2.25
CA VAL A 40 -6.38 -5.24 -1.56
C VAL A 40 -6.29 -6.52 -2.37
N VAL A 41 -5.73 -7.56 -1.75
CA VAL A 41 -5.54 -8.88 -2.35
C VAL A 41 -5.73 -9.93 -1.27
N ASP A 42 -6.31 -11.07 -1.65
CA ASP A 42 -6.34 -12.25 -0.79
C ASP A 42 -4.98 -12.94 -0.82
N VAL A 43 -4.14 -12.56 0.15
CA VAL A 43 -2.74 -12.99 0.24
C VAL A 43 -2.63 -14.50 0.48
N CYS A 44 -3.62 -15.12 1.13
CA CYS A 44 -3.60 -16.54 1.48
C CYS A 44 -3.90 -17.45 0.29
N SER A 45 -4.49 -16.90 -0.77
CA SER A 45 -4.85 -17.63 -1.99
C SER A 45 -3.78 -17.54 -3.08
N LEU A 46 -2.67 -16.83 -2.85
CA LEU A 46 -1.63 -16.58 -3.83
C LEU A 46 -0.27 -17.13 -3.39
N ASP A 47 0.50 -17.65 -4.35
CA ASP A 47 1.93 -17.86 -4.13
C ASP A 47 2.63 -16.52 -3.84
N PRO A 48 3.66 -16.50 -2.98
CA PRO A 48 4.39 -15.27 -2.66
C PRO A 48 4.92 -14.53 -3.91
N TRP A 49 5.28 -15.26 -4.95
CA TRP A 49 5.78 -14.71 -6.22
C TRP A 49 4.69 -14.09 -7.09
N GLN A 50 3.42 -14.42 -6.85
CA GLN A 50 2.26 -13.90 -7.59
C GLN A 50 1.74 -12.58 -6.99
N LEU A 51 2.30 -12.10 -5.87
CA LEU A 51 1.82 -10.90 -5.21
C LEU A 51 2.04 -9.64 -6.07
N PRO A 52 1.06 -8.73 -6.13
CA PRO A 52 1.20 -7.49 -6.88
C PRO A 52 2.35 -6.65 -6.28
N GLY A 53 3.41 -6.42 -7.07
CA GLY A 53 4.60 -5.65 -6.67
C GLY A 53 5.89 -6.45 -6.52
N THR A 54 5.84 -7.79 -6.57
CA THR A 54 7.05 -8.65 -6.59
C THR A 54 7.76 -8.70 -7.94
N GLN A 55 7.18 -8.06 -8.96
CA GLN A 55 7.93 -7.69 -10.17
C GLN A 55 8.89 -6.56 -9.80
N GLY A 56 9.99 -6.93 -9.13
CA GLY A 56 11.13 -6.06 -8.88
C GLY A 56 11.60 -5.51 -10.21
N ARG A 57 11.12 -4.31 -10.56
CA ARG A 57 11.72 -3.54 -11.64
C ARG A 57 13.02 -2.99 -11.07
N SER A 58 14.11 -3.61 -11.55
CA SER A 58 15.46 -3.04 -11.57
C SER A 58 15.47 -1.56 -11.91
#